data_AF-A0A7V8WCX2-F1
#
_entry.id   AF-A0A7V8WCX2-F1
#
_cell.length_a   1.000
_cell.length_b   1.000
_cell.length_c   1.000
_cell.angle_alpha   90.00
_cell.angle_beta   90.00
_cell.angle_gamma   90.00
#
_symmetry.space_group_name_H-M   'P 1'
#
loop_
_entity.id
_entity.type
_entity.pdbx_description
1 polymer ?
#
loop_
_entity_poly.entity_id
_entity_poly.type
_entity_poly.pdbx_seq_one_letter_code
_entity_poly.pdbx_strand_id
1 'polypeptide(L)'
;VFQQLSTKAATTIHSRLSAYLPDSKPTPEALATVTEAQYRTAGISRQKAAYLADLSEKVLSGALPLDSLDAMSDDEVITALTKVKGIGRWTAEMFLIFRLQRPDVLPVGDLGIVNAIQKAYRLRKKPTPDRMRKLGEAWRPYRSIATWYLWRSLDNEPKK
;
A
#
# COMPACT_ATOMS: atom_id res chain seq x y z
N VAL A 1 8.02 0.24 5.22
CA VAL A 1 9.27 1.04 5.10
C VAL A 1 9.11 2.31 4.25
N PHE A 2 8.59 2.23 3.02
CA PHE A 2 8.60 3.30 2.02
C PHE A 2 7.68 4.52 2.28
N GLN A 3 6.72 4.41 3.19
CA GLN A 3 5.80 5.51 3.51
C GLN A 3 6.56 6.78 3.96
N GLN A 4 6.15 7.93 3.43
CA GLN A 4 6.67 9.27 3.77
C GLN A 4 8.19 9.45 3.55
N LEU A 5 8.79 8.66 2.67
CA LEU A 5 10.22 8.72 2.35
C LEU A 5 10.43 8.82 0.85
N SER A 6 11.54 9.42 0.43
CA SER A 6 12.01 9.27 -0.95
C SER A 6 12.33 7.80 -1.22
N THR A 7 12.16 7.36 -2.47
CA THR A 7 12.49 5.99 -2.88
C THR A 7 13.92 5.63 -2.51
N LYS A 8 14.88 6.55 -2.76
CA LYS A 8 16.30 6.34 -2.45
C LYS A 8 16.52 6.09 -0.96
N ALA A 9 15.92 6.92 -0.10
CA ALA A 9 16.05 6.74 1.35
C ALA A 9 15.42 5.43 1.82
N ALA A 10 14.23 5.11 1.32
CA ALA A 10 13.52 3.89 1.66
C ALA A 10 14.27 2.62 1.20
N THR A 11 14.85 2.61 0.01
CA THR A 11 15.70 1.52 -0.50
C THR A 11 16.93 1.31 0.36
N THR A 12 17.61 2.39 0.78
CA THR A 12 18.76 2.29 1.69
C THR A 12 18.36 1.67 3.03
N ILE A 13 17.26 2.15 3.63
CA ILE A 13 16.76 1.62 4.91
C ILE A 13 16.35 0.14 4.77
N HIS A 14 15.64 -0.21 3.69
CA HIS A 14 15.24 -1.58 3.41
C HIS A 14 16.45 -2.51 3.25
N SER A 15 17.49 -2.08 2.54
CA SER A 15 18.71 -2.87 2.34
C SER A 15 19.45 -3.12 3.66
N ARG A 16 19.55 -2.10 4.52
CA ARG A 16 20.14 -2.24 5.86
C ARG A 16 19.34 -3.18 6.75
N LEU A 17 18.00 -3.10 6.72
CA LEU A 17 17.15 -4.04 7.44
C LEU A 17 17.36 -5.47 6.93
N SER A 18 17.39 -5.65 5.61
CA SER A 18 17.54 -6.97 4.98
C SER A 18 18.84 -7.67 5.37
N ALA A 19 19.92 -6.91 5.60
CA ALA A 19 21.20 -7.46 6.08
C ALA A 19 21.13 -8.12 7.47
N TYR A 20 20.09 -7.84 8.27
CA TYR A 20 19.85 -8.49 9.56
C TYR A 20 18.94 -9.73 9.47
N LEU A 21 18.43 -10.05 8.28
CA LEU A 21 17.43 -11.10 8.09
C LEU A 21 18.05 -12.36 7.46
N PRO A 22 17.63 -13.57 7.88
CA PRO A 22 17.93 -14.80 7.15
C PRO A 22 17.58 -14.68 5.67
N ASP A 23 18.50 -15.10 4.79
CA ASP A 23 18.39 -15.01 3.33
C ASP A 23 18.05 -13.62 2.78
N SER A 24 18.26 -12.55 3.57
CA SER A 24 17.80 -11.19 3.24
C SER A 24 16.29 -11.07 2.99
N LYS A 25 15.48 -11.98 3.55
CA LYS A 25 14.03 -12.02 3.33
C LYS A 25 13.25 -11.56 4.56
N PRO A 26 12.32 -10.59 4.41
CA PRO A 26 11.43 -10.15 5.49
C PRO A 26 10.25 -11.08 5.67
N THR A 27 10.51 -12.31 6.14
CA THR A 27 9.43 -13.19 6.62
C THR A 27 8.96 -12.75 8.02
N PRO A 28 7.72 -13.09 8.41
CA PRO A 28 7.23 -12.80 9.76
C PRO A 28 8.16 -13.32 10.87
N GLU A 29 8.68 -14.53 10.72
CA GLU A 29 9.60 -15.18 11.65
C GLU A 29 10.95 -14.43 11.69
N ALA A 30 11.50 -14.09 10.53
CA ALA A 30 12.74 -13.33 10.42
C ALA A 30 12.61 -11.95 11.11
N LEU A 31 11.51 -11.25 10.88
CA LEU A 31 11.25 -9.94 11.49
C LEU A 31 11.07 -10.02 13.02
N ALA A 32 10.58 -11.15 13.54
CA ALA A 32 10.49 -11.39 14.98
C ALA A 32 11.86 -11.54 15.67
N THR A 33 12.90 -11.91 14.93
CA THR A 33 14.28 -12.01 15.46
C THR A 33 15.03 -10.67 15.50
N VAL A 34 14.51 -9.62 14.85
CA VAL A 34 15.17 -8.31 14.79
C VAL A 34 14.93 -7.51 16.06
N THR A 35 16.00 -7.10 16.72
CA THR A 35 15.95 -6.29 17.95
C THR A 35 15.62 -4.81 17.65
N GLU A 36 15.09 -4.09 18.64
CA GLU A 36 14.84 -2.65 18.51
C GLU A 36 16.11 -1.86 18.13
N ALA A 37 17.26 -2.25 18.69
CA ALA A 37 18.55 -1.65 18.37
C ALA A 37 18.92 -1.85 16.88
N GLN A 38 18.71 -3.05 16.33
CA GLN A 38 18.93 -3.32 14.91
C GLN A 38 17.97 -2.53 14.01
N TYR A 39 16.68 -2.45 14.36
CA TYR A 39 15.72 -1.60 13.64
C TYR A 39 16.18 -0.15 13.59
N ARG A 40 16.61 0.40 14.73
CA ARG A 40 17.11 1.78 14.82
C ARG A 40 18.35 1.99 13.96
N THR A 41 19.32 1.08 14.02
CA THR A 41 20.54 1.11 13.20
C THR A 41 20.23 1.01 11.70
N ALA A 42 19.21 0.25 11.31
CA ALA A 42 18.75 0.19 9.92
C ALA A 42 18.07 1.50 9.44
N GLY A 43 17.70 2.40 10.36
CA GLY A 43 16.98 3.64 10.05
C GLY A 43 15.45 3.47 10.07
N ILE A 44 14.94 2.41 10.71
CA ILE A 44 13.51 2.20 10.91
C ILE A 44 13.08 2.99 12.16
N SER A 45 12.05 3.83 12.01
CA SER A 45 11.47 4.56 13.14
C SER A 45 10.78 3.60 14.12
N ARG A 46 10.69 3.97 15.40
CA ARG A 46 9.99 3.18 16.42
C ARG A 46 8.56 2.83 16.01
N GLN A 47 7.86 3.77 15.39
CA GLN A 47 6.50 3.56 14.88
C GLN A 47 6.46 2.51 13.75
N LYS A 48 7.38 2.58 12.77
CA LYS A 48 7.45 1.58 11.69
C LYS A 48 7.91 0.20 12.18
N ALA A 49 8.77 0.14 13.21
CA ALA A 49 9.12 -1.12 13.86
C ALA A 49 7.90 -1.76 14.53
N ALA A 50 7.08 -0.97 15.23
CA ALA A 50 5.83 -1.45 15.82
C ALA A 50 4.84 -1.96 14.75
N TYR A 51 4.78 -1.33 13.58
CA TYR A 51 3.95 -1.80 12.46
C TYR A 51 4.44 -3.14 11.88
N LEU A 52 5.76 -3.30 11.74
CA LEU A 52 6.35 -4.57 11.28
C LEU A 52 6.10 -5.70 12.27
N ALA A 53 6.23 -5.43 13.58
CA ALA A 53 5.93 -6.40 14.62
C ALA A 53 4.45 -6.80 14.62
N ASP A 54 3.53 -5.82 14.58
CA ASP A 54 2.09 -6.05 14.56
C ASP A 54 1.63 -6.82 13.30
N LEU A 55 2.24 -6.54 12.14
CA LEU A 55 2.02 -7.30 10.91
C LEU A 55 2.50 -8.75 11.07
N SER A 56 3.73 -8.95 11.57
CA SER A 56 4.32 -10.28 11.72
C SER A 56 3.51 -11.14 12.69
N GLU A 57 3.10 -10.57 13.83
CA GLU A 57 2.24 -11.23 14.82
C GLU A 57 0.90 -11.67 14.22
N LYS A 58 0.23 -10.79 13.45
CA LYS A 58 -1.06 -11.13 12.82
C LYS A 58 -0.94 -12.22 11.76
N VAL A 59 0.17 -12.26 11.02
CA VAL A 59 0.43 -13.32 10.06
C VAL A 59 0.71 -14.64 10.77
N LEU A 60 1.59 -14.65 11.77
CA LEU A 60 1.97 -15.85 12.52
C LEU A 60 0.81 -16.45 13.32
N SER A 61 -0.09 -15.60 13.85
CA SER A 61 -1.29 -16.05 14.57
C SER A 61 -2.44 -16.49 13.65
N GLY A 62 -2.32 -16.31 12.32
CA GLY A 62 -3.39 -16.56 11.36
C GLY A 62 -4.50 -15.50 11.34
N ALA A 63 -4.40 -14.45 12.16
CA ALA A 63 -5.36 -13.34 12.15
C ALA A 63 -5.35 -12.54 10.83
N LEU A 64 -4.23 -12.58 10.10
CA LEU A 64 -4.11 -12.12 8.72
C LEU A 64 -3.68 -13.31 7.83
N PRO A 65 -4.63 -13.95 7.12
CA PRO A 65 -4.33 -15.11 6.29
C PRO A 65 -3.80 -14.67 4.92
N LEU A 66 -2.48 -14.44 4.81
CA LEU A 66 -1.86 -13.95 3.56
C LEU A 66 -2.14 -14.87 2.36
N ASP A 67 -2.12 -16.18 2.57
CA ASP A 67 -2.25 -17.17 1.50
C ASP A 67 -3.67 -17.28 0.93
N SER A 68 -4.69 -16.74 1.63
CA SER A 68 -6.07 -16.75 1.16
C SER A 68 -6.52 -15.43 0.56
N LEU A 69 -5.68 -14.38 0.57
CA LEU A 69 -6.07 -13.04 0.13
C LEU A 69 -6.52 -13.02 -1.34
N ASP A 70 -5.92 -13.85 -2.20
CA ASP A 70 -6.28 -13.95 -3.62
C ASP A 70 -7.73 -14.43 -3.85
N ALA A 71 -8.26 -15.25 -2.94
CA ALA A 71 -9.61 -15.80 -3.02
C ALA A 71 -10.68 -14.89 -2.38
N MET A 72 -10.26 -13.90 -1.58
CA MET A 72 -11.16 -12.98 -0.88
C MET A 72 -11.63 -11.84 -1.78
N SER A 73 -12.83 -11.31 -1.55
CA SER A 73 -13.29 -10.09 -2.21
C SER A 73 -12.43 -8.87 -1.82
N ASP A 74 -12.46 -7.82 -2.66
CA ASP A 74 -11.68 -6.60 -2.41
C ASP A 74 -12.00 -5.96 -1.05
N ASP A 75 -13.27 -5.94 -0.64
CA ASP A 75 -13.70 -5.40 0.65
C ASP A 75 -13.22 -6.26 1.84
N GLU A 76 -13.21 -7.58 1.69
CA GLU A 76 -12.67 -8.49 2.72
C GLU A 76 -11.16 -8.32 2.87
N VAL A 77 -10.42 -8.20 1.77
CA VAL A 77 -8.96 -7.95 1.79
C VAL A 77 -8.67 -6.60 2.46
N ILE A 78 -9.41 -5.53 2.10
CA ILE A 78 -9.26 -4.22 2.76
C ILE A 78 -9.53 -4.35 4.26
N THR A 79 -10.59 -5.05 4.65
CA THR A 79 -10.97 -5.25 6.05
C THR A 79 -9.90 -6.03 6.82
N ALA A 80 -9.32 -7.07 6.22
CA ALA A 80 -8.26 -7.85 6.83
C ALA A 80 -6.96 -7.03 6.99
N LEU A 81 -6.53 -6.35 5.92
CA LEU A 81 -5.29 -5.57 5.92
C LEU A 81 -5.35 -4.37 6.86
N THR A 82 -6.51 -3.69 6.96
CA THR A 82 -6.66 -2.51 7.82
C THR A 82 -6.71 -2.80 9.32
N LYS A 83 -6.79 -4.08 9.72
CA LYS A 83 -6.58 -4.48 11.12
C LYS A 83 -5.11 -4.36 11.55
N VAL A 84 -4.18 -4.34 10.60
CA VAL A 84 -2.75 -4.18 10.87
C VAL A 84 -2.42 -2.71 11.15
N LYS A 85 -1.72 -2.44 12.24
CA LYS A 85 -1.28 -1.09 12.59
C LYS A 85 -0.41 -0.50 11.48
N GLY A 86 -0.74 0.72 11.04
CA GLY A 86 0.00 1.42 9.99
C GLY A 86 -0.44 1.08 8.56
N ILE A 87 -1.39 0.17 8.38
CA ILE A 87 -2.05 -0.09 7.08
C ILE A 87 -3.42 0.58 7.09
N GLY A 88 -3.53 1.71 6.39
CA GLY A 88 -4.81 2.37 6.13
C GLY A 88 -5.46 1.86 4.85
N ARG A 89 -6.71 2.30 4.60
CA ARG A 89 -7.47 1.95 3.39
C ARG A 89 -6.70 2.19 2.10
N TRP A 90 -6.06 3.35 1.98
CA TRP A 90 -5.25 3.68 0.79
C TRP A 90 -4.13 2.66 0.56
N THR A 91 -3.41 2.24 1.62
CA THR A 91 -2.36 1.22 1.50
C THR A 91 -2.92 -0.15 1.11
N ALA A 92 -4.09 -0.52 1.64
CA ALA A 92 -4.78 -1.74 1.21
C ALA A 92 -5.23 -1.67 -0.25
N GLU A 93 -5.73 -0.53 -0.73
CA GLU A 93 -6.08 -0.32 -2.14
C GLU A 93 -4.84 -0.39 -3.04
N MET A 94 -3.69 0.15 -2.61
CA MET A 94 -2.42 -0.05 -3.33
C MET A 94 -2.00 -1.52 -3.38
N PHE A 95 -2.21 -2.26 -2.29
CA PHE A 95 -1.94 -3.69 -2.24
C PHE A 95 -2.84 -4.47 -3.23
N LEU A 96 -4.14 -4.14 -3.29
CA LEU A 96 -5.06 -4.73 -4.27
C LEU A 96 -4.57 -4.50 -5.71
N ILE A 97 -4.16 -3.27 -6.05
CA ILE A 97 -3.73 -2.92 -7.40
C ILE A 97 -2.39 -3.55 -7.77
N PHE A 98 -1.37 -3.43 -6.92
CA PHE A 98 0.01 -3.77 -7.29
C PHE A 98 0.43 -5.18 -6.88
N ARG A 99 -0.18 -5.76 -5.83
CA ARG A 99 0.14 -7.12 -5.37
C ARG A 99 -0.88 -8.15 -5.84
N LEU A 100 -2.17 -7.89 -5.63
CA LEU A 100 -3.24 -8.82 -6.07
C LEU A 100 -3.72 -8.56 -7.50
N GLN A 101 -3.21 -7.52 -8.15
CA GLN A 101 -3.54 -7.17 -9.55
C GLN A 101 -5.05 -7.07 -9.81
N ARG A 102 -5.82 -6.64 -8.81
CA ARG A 102 -7.28 -6.50 -8.91
C ARG A 102 -7.62 -5.45 -9.97
N PRO A 103 -8.46 -5.76 -10.97
CA PRO A 103 -8.68 -4.89 -12.12
C PRO A 103 -9.59 -3.70 -11.82
N ASP A 104 -10.38 -3.76 -10.75
CA ASP A 104 -11.53 -2.85 -10.55
C ASP A 104 -11.46 -1.98 -9.29
N VAL A 105 -10.28 -1.45 -8.97
CA VAL A 105 -10.04 -0.60 -7.79
C VAL A 105 -9.94 0.87 -8.20
N LEU A 106 -10.65 1.75 -7.48
CA LEU A 106 -10.54 3.20 -7.60
C LEU A 106 -10.17 3.82 -6.24
N PRO A 107 -8.91 4.21 -6.01
CA PRO A 107 -8.46 4.74 -4.73
C PRO A 107 -8.87 6.20 -4.58
N VAL A 108 -10.12 6.45 -4.20
CA VAL A 108 -10.70 7.80 -4.10
C VAL A 108 -10.02 8.71 -3.05
N GLY A 109 -9.25 8.13 -2.13
CA GLY A 109 -8.44 8.86 -1.16
C GLY A 109 -7.06 9.27 -1.66
N ASP A 110 -6.65 8.81 -2.85
CA ASP A 110 -5.35 9.12 -3.43
C ASP A 110 -5.33 10.55 -4.00
N LEU A 111 -4.50 11.42 -3.43
CA LEU A 111 -4.40 12.82 -3.86
C LEU A 111 -3.94 12.96 -5.32
N GLY A 112 -3.09 12.04 -5.81
CA GLY A 112 -2.69 11.99 -7.21
C GLY A 112 -3.89 11.73 -8.12
N ILE A 113 -4.73 10.75 -7.79
CA ILE A 113 -5.95 10.45 -8.54
C ILE A 113 -6.98 11.57 -8.45
N VAL A 114 -7.17 12.18 -7.28
CA VAL A 114 -8.05 13.35 -7.11
C VAL A 114 -7.62 14.47 -8.06
N ASN A 115 -6.33 14.80 -8.09
CA ASN A 115 -5.77 15.85 -8.94
C ASN A 115 -5.85 15.46 -10.43
N ALA A 116 -5.63 14.19 -10.77
CA ALA A 116 -5.67 13.68 -12.13
C ALA A 116 -7.08 13.77 -12.71
N ILE A 117 -8.09 13.34 -11.94
CA ILE A 117 -9.50 13.45 -12.33
C ILE A 117 -9.89 14.92 -12.48
N GLN A 118 -9.48 15.78 -11.55
CA GLN A 118 -9.76 17.21 -11.65
C GLN A 118 -9.24 17.78 -12.98
N LYS A 119 -7.99 17.47 -13.35
CA LYS A 119 -7.35 17.92 -14.58
C LYS A 119 -8.02 17.31 -15.83
N ALA A 120 -8.17 15.99 -15.86
CA ALA A 120 -8.71 15.25 -17.01
C ALA A 120 -10.15 15.68 -17.36
N TYR A 121 -10.98 15.90 -16.34
CA TYR A 121 -12.38 16.32 -16.51
C TYR A 121 -12.58 17.84 -16.42
N ARG A 122 -11.50 18.63 -16.38
CA ARG A 122 -11.51 20.11 -16.31
C ARG A 122 -12.43 20.65 -15.22
N LEU A 123 -12.39 20.02 -14.04
CA LEU A 123 -13.25 20.37 -12.91
C LEU A 123 -12.74 21.62 -12.19
N ARG A 124 -13.63 22.59 -11.93
CA ARG A 124 -13.30 23.83 -11.19
C ARG A 124 -12.81 23.58 -9.76
N LYS A 125 -13.28 22.52 -9.11
CA LYS A 125 -12.92 22.13 -7.75
C LYS A 125 -12.48 20.67 -7.74
N LYS A 126 -11.68 20.28 -6.73
CA LYS A 126 -11.35 18.87 -6.48
C LYS A 126 -12.64 18.05 -6.35
N PRO A 127 -12.77 16.91 -7.07
CA PRO A 127 -13.96 16.08 -6.96
C PRO A 127 -14.03 15.46 -5.55
N THR A 128 -15.25 15.32 -5.02
CA THR A 128 -15.50 14.55 -3.81
C THR A 128 -15.35 13.05 -4.09
N PRO A 129 -15.12 12.19 -3.07
CA PRO A 129 -15.09 10.74 -3.23
C PRO A 129 -16.32 10.20 -3.99
N ASP A 130 -17.52 10.68 -3.65
CA ASP A 130 -18.76 10.24 -4.32
C ASP A 130 -18.80 10.62 -5.79
N ARG A 131 -18.30 11.83 -6.13
CA ARG A 131 -18.19 12.25 -7.53
C ARG A 131 -17.19 11.38 -8.29
N MET A 132 -16.06 11.04 -7.66
CA MET A 132 -15.07 10.14 -8.26
C MET A 132 -15.65 8.75 -8.49
N ARG A 133 -16.41 8.18 -7.53
CA ARG A 133 -17.09 6.90 -7.72
C ARG A 133 -18.07 6.94 -8.88
N LYS A 134 -18.91 7.98 -8.98
CA LYS A 134 -19.85 8.16 -10.10
C LYS A 134 -19.15 8.24 -11.45
N LEU A 135 -18.04 8.97 -11.55
CA LEU A 135 -17.23 9.02 -12.78
C LEU A 135 -16.61 7.64 -13.08
N GLY A 136 -16.16 6.95 -12.03
CA GLY A 136 -15.52 5.64 -12.13
C GLY A 136 -16.42 4.50 -12.61
N GLU A 137 -17.74 4.64 -12.53
CA GLU A 137 -18.66 3.63 -13.08
C GLU A 137 -18.46 3.43 -14.59
N ALA A 138 -18.07 4.47 -15.33
CA ALA A 138 -17.76 4.37 -16.75
C ALA A 138 -16.47 3.59 -17.06
N TRP A 139 -15.63 3.31 -16.05
CA TRP A 139 -14.36 2.60 -16.22
C TRP A 139 -14.44 1.14 -15.77
N ARG A 140 -15.59 0.69 -15.25
CA ARG A 140 -15.77 -0.72 -14.88
C ARG A 140 -15.68 -1.63 -16.12
N PRO A 141 -15.18 -2.86 -15.96
CA PRO A 141 -14.64 -3.46 -14.73
C PRO A 141 -13.13 -3.21 -14.55
N TYR A 142 -12.58 -2.15 -15.14
CA TYR A 142 -11.14 -1.89 -15.24
C TYR A 142 -10.71 -0.56 -14.60
N ARG A 143 -11.33 -0.19 -13.46
CA ARG A 143 -11.00 1.06 -12.75
C ARG A 143 -9.52 1.15 -12.34
N SER A 144 -8.85 0.03 -12.09
CA SER A 144 -7.40 0.02 -11.82
C SER A 144 -6.61 0.48 -13.05
N ILE A 145 -7.00 0.09 -14.26
CA ILE A 145 -6.34 0.55 -15.50
C ILE A 145 -6.54 2.06 -15.66
N ALA A 146 -7.75 2.57 -15.48
CA ALA A 146 -8.00 4.01 -15.51
C ALA A 146 -7.15 4.76 -14.47
N THR A 147 -7.03 4.21 -13.26
CA THR A 147 -6.18 4.74 -12.18
C THR A 147 -4.71 4.83 -12.62
N TRP A 148 -4.17 3.83 -13.31
CA TRP A 148 -2.82 3.85 -13.89
C TRP A 148 -2.62 5.00 -14.89
N TYR A 149 -3.55 5.16 -15.84
CA TYR A 149 -3.47 6.26 -16.81
C TYR A 149 -3.59 7.64 -16.14
N LEU A 150 -4.42 7.75 -15.10
CA LEU A 150 -4.59 8.98 -14.33
C LEU A 150 -3.29 9.38 -13.61
N TRP A 151 -2.60 8.43 -12.94
CA TRP A 151 -1.28 8.70 -12.36
C TRP A 151 -0.27 9.15 -13.42
N ARG A 152 -0.22 8.46 -14.57
CA ARG A 152 0.68 8.80 -15.67
C ARG A 152 0.41 10.19 -16.27
N SER A 153 -0.83 10.65 -16.27
CA SER A 153 -1.22 11.98 -16.80
C SER A 153 -0.68 13.18 -16.00
N LEU A 154 -0.16 12.91 -14.80
CA LEU A 154 0.39 13.92 -13.89
C LEU A 154 1.92 13.86 -13.79
N ASP A 155 2.60 13.03 -14.60
CA ASP A 155 4.00 12.67 -14.42
C ASP A 155 4.29 12.10 -13.00
N ASN A 156 3.24 11.63 -12.31
CA ASN A 156 3.27 11.06 -10.96
C ASN A 156 3.23 9.53 -11.04
N GLU A 157 4.24 8.91 -11.65
CA GLU A 157 4.34 7.45 -11.66
C GLU A 157 4.56 6.90 -10.23
N PRO A 158 3.70 5.99 -9.72
CA PRO A 158 4.05 5.15 -8.58
C PRO A 158 5.20 4.25 -9.02
N LYS A 159 6.34 4.32 -8.33
CA LYS A 159 7.48 3.47 -8.67
C LYS A 159 7.14 2.01 -8.41
N LYS A 160 7.40 1.16 -9.41
CA LYS A 160 7.26 -0.30 -9.35
C LYS A 160 8.04 -0.91 -8.19
#